data_AF-A0A8J9YCY1-F1
#
_entry.id   AF-A0A8J9YCY1-F1
#
_cell.length_a   1.000
_cell.length_b   1.000
_cell.length_c   1.000
_cell.angle_alpha   90.00
_cell.angle_beta   90.00
_cell.angle_gamma   90.00
#
_symmetry.space_group_name_H-M   'P 1'
#
loop_
_entity.id
_entity.type
_entity.pdbx_description
1 polymer ?
#
loop_
_entity_poly.entity_id
_entity_poly.type
_entity_poly.pdbx_seq_one_letter_code
_entity_poly.pdbx_strand_id
1 'polypeptide(L)'
;MSITKVEVLRLYKNLMIYSKSLKFTDVTYYKKRIASEFKRNKSLDKAEDITYAYKKGEALLLRDYTQVPKINESDLIENFVRGSGPGGSAVNKNSNCVVLTHLPTGVVVKCHTSRCQDENRKNAREMLVSKLDEILNGKNSVSAQKKRLEEQKYRKTEYKKKKKAQLKEEWKKREGLL
;
A
#
# COMPACT_ATOMS: atom_id res chain seq x y z
N MET A 1 -30.62 3.53 19.51
CA MET A 1 -29.74 2.93 20.54
C MET A 1 -28.81 4.03 21.05
N SER A 2 -28.79 4.28 22.35
CA SER A 2 -27.88 5.25 22.96
C SER A 2 -26.48 4.64 23.05
N ILE A 3 -25.48 5.33 22.50
CA ILE A 3 -24.09 4.87 22.53
C ILE A 3 -23.55 4.95 23.96
N THR A 4 -22.90 3.89 24.41
CA THR A 4 -22.31 3.79 25.76
C THR A 4 -20.79 3.98 25.73
N LYS A 5 -20.21 4.39 26.87
CA LYS A 5 -18.75 4.46 27.06
C LYS A 5 -18.04 3.13 26.76
N VAL A 6 -18.68 2.01 27.11
CA VAL A 6 -18.14 0.67 26.87
C VAL A 6 -17.99 0.41 25.36
N GLU A 7 -18.96 0.82 24.55
CA GLU A 7 -18.91 0.70 23.10
C GLU A 7 -17.79 1.57 22.51
N VAL A 8 -17.59 2.80 23.02
CA VAL A 8 -16.45 3.64 22.62
C VAL A 8 -15.13 2.93 22.92
N LEU A 9 -14.92 2.43 24.14
CA LEU A 9 -13.68 1.75 24.49
C LEU A 9 -13.47 0.47 23.66
N ARG A 10 -14.54 -0.29 23.38
CA ARG A 10 -14.50 -1.46 22.51
C ARG A 10 -14.11 -1.07 21.07
N LEU A 11 -14.67 0.01 20.52
CA LEU A 11 -14.32 0.53 19.21
C LEU A 11 -12.82 0.86 19.12
N TYR A 12 -12.28 1.63 20.06
CA TYR A 12 -10.86 1.99 20.04
C TYR A 12 -9.92 0.79 20.29
N LYS A 13 -10.35 -0.21 21.08
CA LYS A 13 -9.63 -1.48 21.21
C LYS A 13 -9.60 -2.25 19.88
N ASN A 14 -10.73 -2.29 19.16
CA ASN A 14 -10.80 -2.91 17.84
C ASN A 14 -9.93 -2.16 16.82
N LEU A 15 -9.88 -0.82 16.85
CA LEU A 15 -8.96 -0.01 16.05
C LEU A 15 -7.49 -0.39 16.32
N MET A 16 -7.12 -0.62 17.59
CA MET A 16 -5.76 -1.11 17.91
C MET A 16 -5.48 -2.48 17.30
N ILE A 17 -6.46 -3.38 17.25
CA ILE A 17 -6.29 -4.70 16.61
C ILE A 17 -6.16 -4.54 15.09
N TYR A 18 -7.03 -3.73 14.49
CA TYR A 18 -7.00 -3.39 13.06
C TYR A 18 -5.66 -2.80 12.62
N SER A 19 -4.92 -2.13 13.50
CA SER A 19 -3.57 -1.66 13.20
C SER A 19 -2.61 -2.75 12.71
N LYS A 20 -2.86 -4.04 13.04
CA LYS A 20 -2.06 -5.18 12.57
C LYS A 20 -2.32 -5.53 11.09
N SER A 21 -3.51 -5.22 10.58
CA SER A 21 -3.87 -5.44 9.18
C SER A 21 -3.56 -4.25 8.27
N LEU A 22 -3.24 -3.08 8.85
CA LEU A 22 -2.80 -1.92 8.09
C LEU A 22 -1.55 -2.24 7.28
N LYS A 23 -1.57 -1.83 6.00
CA LYS A 23 -0.43 -1.93 5.09
C LYS A 23 -0.09 -0.53 4.62
N PHE A 24 1.20 -0.30 4.33
CA PHE A 24 1.65 0.93 3.66
C PHE A 24 1.31 2.23 4.42
N THR A 25 1.10 2.11 5.72
CA THR A 25 0.74 3.16 6.67
C THR A 25 1.81 3.23 7.75
N ASP A 26 2.05 4.39 8.36
CA ASP A 26 2.81 4.46 9.61
C ASP A 26 2.00 3.83 10.76
N VAL A 27 2.19 2.51 10.94
CA VAL A 27 1.54 1.72 11.99
C VAL A 27 1.91 2.25 13.38
N THR A 28 3.11 2.81 13.55
CA THR A 28 3.57 3.35 14.84
C THR A 28 2.78 4.61 15.19
N TYR A 29 2.68 5.55 14.24
CA TYR A 29 1.87 6.75 14.41
C TYR A 29 0.40 6.40 14.66
N TYR A 30 -0.18 5.51 13.85
CA TYR A 30 -1.57 5.07 14.03
C TYR A 30 -1.80 4.50 15.43
N LYS A 31 -0.97 3.54 15.87
CA LYS A 31 -1.08 2.94 17.21
C LYS A 31 -0.94 3.98 18.33
N LYS A 32 0.02 4.90 18.23
CA LYS A 32 0.21 5.97 19.22
C LYS A 32 -1.02 6.87 19.30
N ARG A 33 -1.58 7.26 18.15
CA ARG A 33 -2.80 8.08 18.07
C ARG A 33 -3.99 7.38 18.71
N ILE A 34 -4.29 6.13 18.30
CA ILE A 34 -5.42 5.36 18.85
C ILE A 34 -5.24 5.11 20.35
N ALA A 35 -4.02 4.80 20.81
CA ALA A 35 -3.75 4.59 22.23
C ALA A 35 -3.93 5.87 23.06
N SER A 36 -3.56 7.03 22.51
CA SER A 36 -3.79 8.33 23.16
C SER A 36 -5.28 8.64 23.29
N GLU A 37 -6.06 8.43 22.22
CA GLU A 37 -7.51 8.60 22.24
C GLU A 37 -8.19 7.61 23.19
N PHE A 38 -7.78 6.34 23.20
CA PHE A 38 -8.29 5.34 24.14
C PHE A 38 -8.09 5.76 25.60
N LYS A 39 -6.90 6.30 25.94
CA LYS A 39 -6.61 6.81 27.29
C LYS A 39 -7.52 7.99 27.66
N ARG A 40 -7.72 8.95 26.75
CA ARG A 40 -8.65 10.07 26.95
C ARG A 40 -10.08 9.60 27.17
N ASN A 41 -10.50 8.60 26.39
CA ASN A 41 -11.87 8.08 26.42
C ASN A 41 -12.18 7.27 27.70
N LYS A 42 -11.17 6.90 28.49
CA LYS A 42 -11.35 6.16 29.75
C LYS A 42 -12.06 7.01 30.82
N SER A 43 -11.89 8.32 30.81
CA SER A 43 -12.53 9.27 31.74
C SER A 43 -13.70 10.02 31.12
N LEU A 44 -14.33 9.49 30.06
CA LEU A 44 -15.54 10.07 29.46
C LEU A 44 -16.77 9.76 30.30
N ASP A 45 -17.49 10.78 30.75
CA ASP A 45 -18.70 10.60 31.56
C ASP A 45 -19.93 11.34 30.98
N LYS A 46 -19.74 12.39 30.17
CA LYS A 46 -20.83 13.14 29.52
C LYS A 46 -21.33 12.41 28.27
N ALA A 47 -22.66 12.34 28.09
CA ALA A 47 -23.30 11.65 26.97
C ALA A 47 -22.95 12.25 25.58
N GLU A 48 -22.84 13.57 25.50
CA GLU A 48 -22.43 14.28 24.27
C GLU A 48 -21.00 13.90 23.86
N ASP A 49 -20.08 13.92 24.82
CA ASP A 49 -18.68 13.57 24.59
C ASP A 49 -18.52 12.08 24.19
N ILE A 50 -19.33 11.18 24.78
CA ILE A 50 -19.37 9.76 24.40
C ILE A 50 -19.79 9.61 22.93
N THR A 51 -20.85 10.31 22.53
CA THR A 51 -21.36 10.28 21.16
C THR A 51 -20.32 10.85 20.18
N TYR A 52 -19.68 11.95 20.54
CA TYR A 52 -18.62 12.56 19.75
C TYR A 52 -17.41 11.63 19.60
N ALA A 53 -16.94 11.04 20.69
CA ALA A 53 -15.79 10.13 20.67
C ALA A 53 -16.05 8.88 19.82
N TYR A 54 -17.29 8.36 19.85
CA TYR A 54 -17.71 7.25 19.02
C TYR A 54 -17.67 7.61 17.53
N LYS A 55 -18.36 8.69 17.13
CA LYS A 55 -18.37 9.19 15.74
C LYS A 55 -16.96 9.48 15.23
N LYS A 56 -16.13 10.09 16.08
CA LYS A 56 -14.71 10.33 15.78
C LYS A 56 -13.97 9.01 15.53
N GLY A 57 -14.21 7.99 16.35
CA GLY A 57 -13.64 6.66 16.19
C GLY A 57 -14.05 5.99 14.87
N GLU A 58 -15.33 6.07 14.49
CA GLU A 58 -15.84 5.56 13.21
C GLU A 58 -15.20 6.29 12.02
N ALA A 59 -15.06 7.61 12.09
CA ALA A 59 -14.39 8.38 11.05
C ALA A 59 -12.91 7.97 10.89
N LEU A 60 -12.25 7.46 11.94
CA LEU A 60 -10.89 6.92 11.83
C LEU A 60 -10.84 5.60 11.04
N LEU A 61 -11.93 4.84 10.90
CA LEU A 61 -11.99 3.65 10.03
C LEU A 61 -12.01 4.03 8.55
N LEU A 62 -12.69 5.13 8.23
CA LEU A 62 -12.87 5.60 6.85
C LEU A 62 -11.68 6.41 6.33
N ARG A 63 -10.80 6.86 7.23
CA ARG A 63 -9.65 7.67 6.85
C ARG A 63 -8.57 6.79 6.24
N ASP A 64 -8.21 7.09 5.00
CA ASP A 64 -7.03 6.52 4.37
C ASP A 64 -5.77 7.11 5.00
N TYR A 65 -4.95 6.25 5.63
CA TYR A 65 -3.65 6.61 6.23
C TYR A 65 -2.48 6.13 5.37
N THR A 66 -2.75 5.60 4.19
CA THR A 66 -1.71 5.22 3.26
C THR A 66 -0.89 6.48 2.96
N GLN A 67 0.45 6.40 3.07
CA GLN A 67 1.32 7.58 2.86
C GLN A 67 1.47 7.97 1.37
N VAL A 68 0.55 7.48 0.54
CA VAL A 68 0.61 7.67 -0.90
C VAL A 68 0.20 9.12 -1.23
N PRO A 69 0.97 9.81 -2.09
CA PRO A 69 0.64 11.17 -2.50
C PRO A 69 -0.71 11.20 -3.23
N LYS A 70 -1.58 12.13 -2.83
CA LYS A 70 -2.79 12.44 -3.59
C LYS A 70 -2.41 13.35 -4.75
N ILE A 71 -2.78 12.96 -5.96
CA ILE A 71 -2.53 13.73 -7.18
C ILE A 71 -3.82 14.41 -7.62
N ASN A 72 -3.76 15.69 -7.96
CA ASN A 72 -4.85 16.40 -8.60
C ASN A 72 -4.70 16.31 -10.12
N GLU A 73 -5.81 16.10 -10.83
CA GLU A 73 -5.78 16.03 -12.31
C GLU A 73 -5.39 17.37 -12.96
N SER A 74 -5.60 18.51 -12.27
CA SER A 74 -5.19 19.84 -12.75
C SER A 74 -3.67 19.99 -12.90
N ASP A 75 -2.92 19.19 -12.15
CA ASP A 75 -1.46 19.29 -12.07
C ASP A 75 -0.78 18.34 -13.08
N LEU A 76 -1.56 17.69 -13.94
CA LEU A 76 -1.12 16.68 -14.89
C LEU A 76 -1.22 17.18 -16.32
N ILE A 77 -0.13 16.99 -17.07
CA ILE A 77 -0.13 17.10 -18.53
C ILE A 77 -0.07 15.69 -19.11
N GLU A 78 -1.11 15.34 -19.87
CA GLU A 78 -1.22 14.07 -20.58
C GLU A 78 -0.95 14.25 -22.08
N ASN A 79 0.00 13.48 -22.61
CA ASN A 79 0.34 13.46 -24.02
C ASN A 79 0.25 12.04 -24.58
N PHE A 80 -0.23 11.92 -25.81
CA PHE A 80 -0.32 10.63 -26.53
C PHE A 80 0.75 10.55 -27.61
N VAL A 81 1.60 9.56 -27.49
CA VAL A 81 2.69 9.31 -28.43
C VAL A 81 2.54 7.94 -29.07
N ARG A 82 3.23 7.73 -30.19
CA ARG A 82 3.33 6.40 -30.79
C ARG A 82 4.22 5.52 -29.91
N GLY A 83 3.81 4.26 -29.74
CA GLY A 83 4.59 3.27 -29.03
C GLY A 83 5.94 3.02 -29.71
N SER A 84 6.93 2.58 -28.95
CA SER A 84 8.24 2.19 -29.45
C SER A 84 8.52 0.73 -29.09
N GLY A 85 8.96 -0.09 -30.03
CA GLY A 85 9.34 -1.48 -29.79
C GLY A 85 9.07 -2.42 -30.97
N PRO A 86 9.40 -3.72 -30.85
CA PRO A 86 9.06 -4.73 -31.85
C PRO A 86 7.55 -4.89 -31.90
N GLY A 87 6.91 -4.23 -32.84
CA GLY A 87 5.46 -4.20 -33.00
C GLY A 87 5.07 -4.17 -34.48
N GLY A 88 3.93 -4.78 -34.80
CA GLY A 88 3.36 -4.72 -36.14
C GLY A 88 2.77 -3.35 -36.47
N SER A 89 2.09 -3.25 -37.62
CA SER A 89 1.49 -2.01 -38.13
C SER A 89 0.64 -1.22 -37.12
N ALA A 90 0.01 -1.90 -36.16
CA ALA A 90 -0.79 -1.25 -35.12
C ALA A 90 0.01 -0.34 -34.19
N VAL A 91 1.25 -0.72 -33.82
CA VAL A 91 2.11 0.08 -32.93
C VAL A 91 2.63 1.35 -33.63
N ASN A 92 2.89 1.23 -34.93
CA ASN A 92 3.39 2.35 -35.73
C ASN A 92 2.30 3.36 -36.11
N LYS A 93 1.03 2.93 -36.17
CA LYS A 93 -0.10 3.80 -36.56
C LYS A 93 -0.80 4.43 -35.36
N ASN A 94 -1.00 3.69 -34.27
CA ASN A 94 -1.80 4.15 -33.15
C ASN A 94 -0.94 4.90 -32.11
N SER A 95 -1.37 6.10 -31.74
CA SER A 95 -0.80 6.88 -30.62
C SER A 95 -1.45 6.46 -29.29
N ASN A 96 -1.24 5.22 -28.87
CA ASN A 96 -1.82 4.67 -27.65
C ASN A 96 -0.88 4.75 -26.43
N CYS A 97 0.39 5.13 -26.61
CA CYS A 97 1.34 5.30 -25.53
C CYS A 97 1.06 6.62 -24.81
N VAL A 98 0.97 6.56 -23.49
CA VAL A 98 0.66 7.73 -22.64
C VAL A 98 1.96 8.22 -22.01
N VAL A 99 2.23 9.52 -22.17
CA VAL A 99 3.27 10.25 -21.46
C VAL A 99 2.58 11.21 -20.51
N LEU A 100 2.75 10.99 -19.21
CA LEU A 100 2.13 11.77 -18.16
C LEU A 100 3.21 12.54 -17.40
N THR A 101 3.02 13.86 -17.30
CA THR A 101 3.94 14.77 -16.60
C THR A 101 3.23 15.41 -15.42
N HIS A 102 3.83 15.34 -14.25
CA HIS A 102 3.36 16.07 -13.06
C HIS A 102 4.07 17.41 -12.99
N LEU A 103 3.32 18.50 -13.18
CA LEU A 103 3.81 19.87 -13.27
C LEU A 103 4.67 20.30 -12.06
N PRO A 104 4.20 20.17 -10.81
CA PRO A 104 4.93 20.77 -9.68
C PRO A 104 6.21 20.01 -9.32
N THR A 105 6.33 18.73 -9.67
CA THR A 105 7.54 17.93 -9.38
C THR A 105 8.42 17.69 -10.60
N GLY A 106 7.94 18.00 -11.82
CA GLY A 106 8.62 17.70 -13.08
C GLY A 106 8.75 16.20 -13.38
N VAL A 107 8.08 15.32 -12.65
CA VAL A 107 8.20 13.87 -12.85
C VAL A 107 7.43 13.46 -14.10
N VAL A 108 8.12 12.81 -15.02
CA VAL A 108 7.54 12.26 -16.25
C VAL A 108 7.52 10.73 -16.18
N VAL A 109 6.39 10.16 -16.59
CA VAL A 109 6.18 8.72 -16.73
C VAL A 109 5.65 8.41 -18.11
N LYS A 110 6.19 7.36 -18.73
CA LYS A 110 5.74 6.83 -20.02
C LYS A 110 5.18 5.43 -19.80
N CYS A 111 3.97 5.17 -20.28
CA CYS A 111 3.32 3.88 -20.21
C CYS A 111 2.87 3.40 -21.60
N HIS A 112 3.27 2.17 -21.94
CA HIS A 112 2.86 1.46 -23.15
C HIS A 112 2.83 -0.05 -22.83
N THR A 113 1.83 -0.47 -22.05
CA THR A 113 1.68 -1.86 -21.59
C THR A 113 0.60 -2.61 -22.38
N SER A 114 -0.47 -1.91 -22.76
CA SER A 114 -1.60 -2.46 -23.50
C SER A 114 -1.78 -1.76 -24.84
N ARG A 115 -2.52 -2.41 -25.75
CA ARG A 115 -2.99 -1.79 -27.00
C ARG A 115 -4.03 -0.69 -26.74
N CYS A 116 -4.71 -0.73 -25.59
CA CYS A 116 -5.78 0.18 -25.21
C CYS A 116 -5.24 1.43 -24.51
N GLN A 117 -5.60 2.61 -25.03
CA GLN A 117 -5.15 3.91 -24.52
C GLN A 117 -5.66 4.18 -23.09
N ASP A 118 -6.92 3.89 -22.78
CA ASP A 118 -7.49 4.13 -21.45
C ASP A 118 -6.84 3.30 -20.35
N GLU A 119 -6.46 2.06 -20.69
CA GLU A 119 -5.72 1.18 -19.80
C GLU A 119 -4.32 1.73 -19.56
N ASN A 120 -3.62 2.16 -20.61
CA ASN A 120 -2.32 2.82 -20.49
C ASN A 120 -2.41 4.12 -19.67
N ARG A 121 -3.51 4.86 -19.78
CA ARG A 121 -3.76 6.08 -19.01
C ARG A 121 -3.91 5.78 -17.51
N LYS A 122 -4.70 4.77 -17.15
CA LYS A 122 -4.84 4.32 -15.75
C LYS A 122 -3.48 3.86 -15.19
N ASN A 123 -2.78 3.02 -15.95
CA ASN A 123 -1.46 2.51 -15.56
C ASN A 123 -0.43 3.64 -15.41
N ALA A 124 -0.43 4.65 -16.30
CA ALA A 124 0.47 5.80 -16.21
C ALA A 124 0.25 6.59 -14.90
N ARG A 125 -1.01 6.79 -14.48
CA ARG A 125 -1.32 7.43 -13.20
C ARG A 125 -0.83 6.60 -12.01
N GLU A 126 -1.07 5.28 -12.01
CA GLU A 126 -0.58 4.39 -10.94
C GLU A 126 0.96 4.39 -10.85
N MET A 127 1.64 4.38 -12.00
CA MET A 127 3.10 4.47 -12.07
C MET A 127 3.61 5.83 -11.57
N LEU A 128 2.92 6.94 -11.91
CA LEU A 128 3.26 8.27 -11.43
C LEU A 128 3.13 8.37 -9.91
N VAL A 129 2.01 7.91 -9.36
CA VAL A 129 1.77 7.83 -7.91
C VAL A 129 2.88 7.03 -7.23
N SER A 130 3.21 5.85 -7.77
CA SER A 130 4.27 5.00 -7.21
C SER A 130 5.63 5.68 -7.23
N LYS A 131 5.95 6.40 -8.32
CA LYS A 131 7.23 7.10 -8.46
C LYS A 131 7.34 8.32 -7.52
N LEU A 132 6.25 9.06 -7.35
CA LEU A 132 6.18 10.16 -6.38
C LEU A 132 6.30 9.64 -4.94
N ASP A 133 5.64 8.54 -4.63
CA ASP A 133 5.74 7.87 -3.33
C ASP A 133 7.17 7.40 -3.02
N GLU A 134 7.87 6.84 -4.02
CA GLU A 134 9.28 6.48 -3.89
C GLU A 134 10.18 7.67 -3.60
N ILE A 135 9.95 8.81 -4.26
CA ILE A 135 10.72 10.04 -4.04
C ILE A 135 10.47 10.62 -2.65
N LEU A 136 9.21 10.67 -2.21
CA LEU A 136 8.82 11.29 -0.93
C LEU A 136 9.11 10.40 0.27
N ASN A 137 8.77 9.11 0.19
CA ASN A 137 8.81 8.18 1.32
C ASN A 137 10.03 7.24 1.29
N GLY A 138 10.74 7.12 0.16
CA GLY A 138 11.98 6.34 0.04
C GLY A 138 11.81 4.90 0.52
N LYS A 139 12.50 4.53 1.61
CA LYS A 139 12.42 3.18 2.23
C LYS A 139 11.04 2.83 2.78
N ASN A 140 10.20 3.84 3.04
CA ASN A 140 8.83 3.70 3.52
C ASN A 140 7.81 3.76 2.39
N SER A 141 8.22 3.91 1.13
CA SER A 141 7.30 3.80 0.00
C SER A 141 6.61 2.43 -0.05
N VAL A 142 5.44 2.39 -0.68
CA VAL A 142 4.64 1.19 -0.88
C VAL A 142 5.42 0.12 -1.63
N SER A 143 6.12 0.51 -2.70
CA SER A 143 6.93 -0.40 -3.51
C SER A 143 8.10 -1.00 -2.71
N ALA A 144 8.83 -0.18 -1.96
CA ALA A 144 9.93 -0.64 -1.10
C ALA A 144 9.44 -1.59 0.00
N GLN A 145 8.28 -1.30 0.60
CA GLN A 145 7.66 -2.18 1.60
C GLN A 145 7.22 -3.52 0.99
N LYS A 146 6.59 -3.52 -0.18
CA LYS A 146 6.21 -4.74 -0.92
C LYS A 146 7.44 -5.60 -1.20
N LYS A 147 8.48 -5.00 -1.77
CA LYS A 147 9.74 -5.68 -2.09
C LYS A 147 10.36 -6.33 -0.85
N ARG A 148 10.43 -5.61 0.28
CA ARG A 148 10.94 -6.16 1.54
C ARG A 148 10.12 -7.37 2.02
N LEU A 149 8.80 -7.29 1.93
CA LEU A 149 7.92 -8.39 2.33
C LEU A 149 8.08 -9.62 1.43
N GLU A 150 8.19 -9.41 0.12
CA GLU A 150 8.45 -10.48 -0.86
C GLU A 150 9.80 -11.13 -0.63
N GLU A 151 10.85 -10.35 -0.41
CA GLU A 151 12.18 -10.87 -0.07
C GLU A 151 12.16 -11.68 1.22
N GLN A 152 11.43 -11.25 2.26
CA GLN A 152 11.29 -12.02 3.49
C GLN A 152 10.56 -13.35 3.26
N LYS A 153 9.50 -13.35 2.45
CA LYS A 153 8.78 -14.57 2.07
C LYS A 153 9.70 -15.51 1.31
N TYR A 154 10.40 -14.99 0.31
CA TYR A 154 11.36 -15.74 -0.49
C TYR A 154 12.46 -16.36 0.39
N ARG A 155 13.08 -15.57 1.28
CA ARG A 155 14.09 -16.05 2.25
C ARG A 155 13.57 -17.20 3.13
N LYS A 156 12.35 -17.10 3.63
CA LYS A 156 11.71 -18.16 4.44
C LYS A 156 11.48 -19.43 3.62
N THR A 157 11.02 -19.30 2.38
CA THR A 157 10.81 -20.42 1.47
C THR A 157 12.13 -21.12 1.15
N GLU A 158 13.17 -20.37 0.80
CA GLU A 158 14.50 -20.90 0.51
C GLU A 158 15.13 -21.60 1.73
N TYR A 159 15.00 -21.01 2.93
CA TYR A 159 15.44 -21.65 4.17
C TYR A 159 14.78 -23.03 4.38
N LYS A 160 13.45 -23.12 4.22
CA LYS A 160 12.71 -24.38 4.34
C LYS A 160 13.15 -25.40 3.29
N LYS A 161 13.37 -24.95 2.04
CA LYS A 161 13.84 -25.80 0.94
C LYS A 161 15.22 -26.38 1.25
N LYS A 162 16.17 -25.55 1.70
CA LYS A 162 17.51 -25.98 2.12
C LYS A 162 17.45 -26.96 3.28
N LYS A 163 16.66 -26.66 4.32
CA LYS A 163 16.52 -27.56 5.48
C LYS A 163 15.94 -28.92 5.09
N LYS A 164 14.94 -28.94 4.20
CA LYS A 164 14.36 -30.19 3.67
C LYS A 164 15.38 -30.98 2.85
N ALA A 165 16.20 -30.31 2.04
CA ALA A 165 17.26 -30.97 1.28
C ALA A 165 18.32 -31.60 2.20
N GLN A 166 18.76 -30.86 3.23
CA GLN A 166 19.69 -31.36 4.26
C GLN A 166 19.14 -32.61 4.97
N LEU A 167 17.90 -32.54 5.47
CA LEU A 167 17.26 -33.68 6.12
C LEU A 167 17.14 -34.90 5.19
N LYS A 168 16.86 -34.67 3.89
CA LYS A 168 16.81 -35.75 2.89
C LYS A 168 18.18 -36.37 2.66
N GLU A 169 19.24 -35.57 2.63
CA GLU A 169 20.61 -36.04 2.49
C GLU A 169 21.09 -36.81 3.72
N GLU A 170 20.81 -36.30 4.93
CA GLU A 170 21.07 -36.99 6.20
C GLU A 170 20.34 -38.33 6.27
N TRP A 171 19.06 -38.37 5.87
CA TRP A 171 18.28 -39.62 5.78
C TRP A 171 18.91 -40.62 4.79
N LYS A 172 19.29 -40.16 3.59
CA LYS A 172 19.96 -41.02 2.60
C LYS A 172 21.28 -41.59 3.12
N LYS A 173 22.10 -40.78 3.82
CA LYS A 173 23.35 -41.24 4.45
C LYS A 173 23.08 -42.29 5.53
N ARG A 174 22.05 -42.11 6.35
CA ARG A 174 21.64 -43.07 7.38
C ARG A 174 21.22 -44.42 6.79
N GLU A 175 20.52 -44.42 5.67
CA GLU A 175 20.04 -45.63 4.99
C GLU A 175 21.09 -46.25 4.04
N GLY A 176 22.30 -45.68 3.94
CA GLY A 176 23.35 -46.18 3.03
C GLY A 176 23.03 -46.02 1.54
N LEU A 177 22.13 -45.10 1.19
CA LEU A 177 21.70 -44.80 -0.19
C LEU A 177 22.56 -43.73 -0.89
N LEU A 178 23.65 -43.30 -0.25
CA LEU A 178 24.58 -42.26 -0.70
C LEU A 178 26.01 -42.73 -0.58
#